data_AF-A0A2W4MHX1-F1
#
_entry.id   AF-A0A2W4MHX1-F1
#
_cell.length_a   1.000
_cell.length_b   1.000
_cell.length_c   1.000
_cell.angle_alpha   90.00
_cell.angle_beta   90.00
_cell.angle_gamma   90.00
#
_symmetry.space_group_name_H-M   'P 1'
#
loop_
_entity.id
_entity.type
_entity.pdbx_description
1 polymer ?
#
loop_
_entity_poly.entity_id
_entity_poly.type
_entity_poly.pdbx_seq_one_letter_code
_entity_poly.pdbx_strand_id
1 'polypeptide(L)'
;RFRNLPPAVGAGVGEDVVKFPALLLGGGVNELGRPEDFIGQMVVGPAFVLTSTPDLMPAITARLCERFDAEIGLHYNYRDRRNGSITITDDQGSTRQVPLMSLSIGVLTDNDGPFYDIRELSETAEEVRQRALTEARELGKKSHVTLGRL
;
A
#
# COMPACT_ATOMS: atom_id res chain seq x y z
N ARG A 1 11.31 10.17 -5.93
CA ARG A 1 10.71 11.49 -5.64
C ARG A 1 9.56 11.30 -4.64
N PHE A 2 9.73 11.77 -3.41
CA PHE A 2 8.62 11.90 -2.45
C PHE A 2 7.56 12.79 -3.09
N ARG A 3 6.38 12.26 -3.36
CA ARG A 3 5.24 13.09 -3.73
C ARG A 3 4.62 13.56 -2.42
N ASN A 4 5.03 14.75 -2.00
CA ASN A 4 4.56 15.53 -0.86
C ASN A 4 3.21 15.05 -0.27
N LEU A 5 3.29 14.27 0.81
CA LEU A 5 2.42 14.53 1.95
C LEU A 5 3.02 15.78 2.61
N PRO A 6 2.32 16.93 2.61
CA PRO A 6 2.82 18.11 3.31
C PRO A 6 3.14 17.75 4.77
N PRO A 7 4.14 18.38 5.40
CA PRO A 7 4.44 18.21 6.83
C PRO A 7 3.32 18.68 7.77
N ALA A 8 2.12 18.93 7.24
CA ALA A 8 0.88 19.24 7.93
C ALA A 8 -0.03 18.02 8.15
N VAL A 9 0.47 16.79 8.01
CA VAL A 9 -0.08 15.66 8.77
C VAL A 9 0.36 15.94 10.20
N GLY A 10 -0.50 16.61 10.97
CA GLY A 10 -0.20 17.14 12.30
C GLY A 10 0.64 16.17 13.13
N ALA A 11 1.54 16.73 13.94
CA ALA A 11 2.67 16.09 14.63
C ALA A 11 2.40 14.82 15.48
N GLY A 12 1.20 14.22 15.41
CA GLY A 12 0.85 12.91 15.98
C GLY A 12 0.32 11.85 15.00
N VAL A 13 0.22 12.13 13.69
CA VAL A 13 -0.32 11.17 12.69
C VAL A 13 0.77 10.59 11.77
N GLY A 14 2.00 11.11 11.83
CA GLY A 14 3.06 10.77 10.87
C GLY A 14 3.76 9.42 11.06
N GLU A 15 4.03 9.00 12.30
CA GLU A 15 4.86 7.82 12.56
C GLU A 15 4.03 6.53 12.69
N ASP A 16 2.88 6.61 13.36
CA ASP A 16 2.02 5.44 13.63
C ASP A 16 1.31 4.92 12.37
N VAL A 17 1.01 5.81 11.42
CA VAL A 17 0.41 5.43 10.13
C VAL A 17 1.41 4.67 9.25
N VAL A 18 2.71 4.94 9.37
CA VAL A 18 3.75 4.23 8.61
C VAL A 18 4.04 2.85 9.22
N LYS A 19 3.92 2.72 10.55
CA LYS A 19 4.06 1.43 11.26
C LYS A 19 2.89 0.49 11.00
N PHE A 20 1.69 1.03 10.79
CA PHE A 20 0.47 0.25 10.60
C PHE A 20 0.56 -0.78 9.45
N PRO A 21 0.97 -0.41 8.21
CA PRO A 21 1.17 -1.37 7.13
C PRO A 21 2.12 -2.51 7.48
N ALA A 22 3.23 -2.23 8.18
CA ALA A 22 4.21 -3.25 8.55
C ALA A 22 3.61 -4.27 9.54
N LEU A 23 2.86 -3.80 10.54
CA LEU A 23 2.16 -4.66 11.49
C LEU A 23 1.05 -5.47 10.82
N LEU A 24 0.33 -4.85 9.89
CA LEU A 24 -0.73 -5.49 9.11
C LEU A 24 -0.18 -6.62 8.24
N LEU A 25 0.92 -6.37 7.53
CA LEU A 25 1.61 -7.34 6.69
C LEU A 25 2.09 -8.54 7.51
N GLY A 26 2.76 -8.29 8.64
CA GLY A 26 3.20 -9.34 9.55
C GLY A 26 2.04 -10.19 10.06
N GLY A 27 0.91 -9.56 10.41
CA GLY A 27 -0.30 -10.26 10.83
C GLY A 27 -0.91 -11.12 9.73
N GLY A 28 -1.02 -10.60 8.50
CA GLY A 28 -1.59 -11.35 7.37
C GLY A 28 -0.77 -12.58 6.97
N VAL A 29 0.57 -12.43 6.95
CA VAL A 29 1.47 -13.57 6.67
C VAL A 29 1.46 -14.59 7.82
N ASN A 30 1.42 -14.14 9.08
CA ASN A 30 1.32 -15.07 10.20
C ASN A 30 -0.02 -15.83 10.25
N GLU A 31 -1.10 -15.25 9.71
CA GLU A 31 -2.43 -15.87 9.65
C GLU A 31 -2.57 -16.88 8.50
N LEU A 32 -2.04 -16.53 7.32
CA LEU A 32 -2.35 -17.25 6.06
C LEU A 32 -1.12 -17.76 5.30
N GLY A 33 0.06 -17.26 5.64
CA GLY A 33 1.32 -17.56 4.97
C GLY A 33 2.00 -18.81 5.47
N ARG A 34 3.24 -19.01 5.01
CA ARG A 34 4.11 -20.11 5.40
C ARG A 34 5.39 -19.62 6.09
N PRO A 35 6.13 -20.48 6.81
CA PRO A 35 7.39 -20.08 7.46
C PRO A 35 8.46 -19.57 6.49
N GLU A 36 8.38 -19.94 5.21
CA GLU A 36 9.32 -19.50 4.16
C GLU A 36 8.93 -18.14 3.54
N ASP A 37 7.76 -17.59 3.89
CA ASP A 37 7.31 -16.31 3.39
C ASP A 37 8.18 -15.18 3.95
N PHE A 38 8.42 -14.16 3.12
CA PHE A 38 9.30 -13.06 3.47
C PHE A 38 8.59 -11.72 3.29
N ILE A 39 8.79 -10.84 4.28
CA ILE A 39 8.37 -9.44 4.23
C ILE A 39 9.62 -8.57 4.31
N GLY A 40 9.80 -7.70 3.33
CA GLY A 40 10.84 -6.68 3.31
C GLY A 40 10.25 -5.28 3.13
N GLN A 41 10.95 -4.26 3.63
CA GLN A 41 10.65 -2.87 3.31
C GLN A 41 11.60 -2.39 2.21
N MET A 42 11.08 -1.68 1.22
CA MET A 42 11.89 -1.02 0.20
C MET A 42 12.77 0.05 0.85
N VAL A 43 14.01 0.18 0.38
CA VAL A 43 14.97 1.18 0.91
C VAL A 43 14.43 2.60 0.81
N VAL A 44 13.54 2.87 -0.14
CA VAL A 44 12.95 4.19 -0.37
C VAL A 44 11.43 4.12 -0.25
N GLY A 45 10.89 4.92 0.66
CA GLY A 45 9.45 5.14 0.81
C GLY A 45 8.73 4.10 1.68
N PRO A 46 7.40 4.21 1.80
CA PRO A 46 6.58 3.33 2.63
C PRO A 46 6.14 2.06 1.87
N ALA A 47 6.99 1.56 0.96
CA ALA A 47 6.67 0.40 0.14
C ALA A 47 7.25 -0.87 0.78
N PHE A 48 6.51 -1.97 0.66
CA PHE A 48 6.89 -3.27 1.18
C PHE A 48 6.88 -4.29 0.05
N VAL A 49 7.69 -5.33 0.20
CA VAL A 49 7.74 -6.50 -0.67
C VAL A 49 7.32 -7.70 0.17
N LEU A 50 6.39 -8.48 -0.36
CA LEU A 50 5.97 -9.75 0.20
C LEU A 50 6.24 -10.84 -0.83
N THR A 51 6.94 -11.90 -0.43
CA THR A 51 7.04 -13.13 -1.22
C THR A 51 6.31 -14.25 -0.50
N SER A 52 5.43 -14.95 -1.20
CA SER A 52 4.69 -16.11 -0.70
C SER A 52 4.40 -17.07 -1.85
N THR A 53 3.79 -18.21 -1.53
CA THR A 53 3.41 -19.20 -2.54
C THR A 53 2.24 -18.67 -3.39
N PRO A 54 2.23 -18.84 -4.73
CA PRO A 54 1.22 -18.24 -5.60
C PRO A 54 -0.25 -18.60 -5.26
N ASP A 55 -0.49 -19.79 -4.71
CA ASP A 55 -1.82 -20.25 -4.27
C ASP A 55 -2.36 -19.48 -3.06
N LEU A 56 -1.48 -18.96 -2.20
CA LEU A 56 -1.85 -18.21 -1.00
C LEU A 56 -2.00 -16.71 -1.26
N MET A 57 -1.33 -16.19 -2.30
CA MET A 57 -1.26 -14.76 -2.59
C MET A 57 -2.64 -14.08 -2.75
N PRO A 58 -3.65 -14.68 -3.41
CA PRO A 58 -4.99 -14.09 -3.47
C PRO A 58 -5.65 -13.96 -2.10
N ALA A 59 -5.49 -14.96 -1.21
CA ALA A 59 -6.07 -14.94 0.12
C ALA A 59 -5.37 -13.91 1.02
N ILE A 60 -4.02 -13.87 0.98
CA ILE A 60 -3.23 -12.91 1.74
C ILE A 60 -3.56 -11.48 1.31
N THR A 61 -3.53 -11.18 0.01
CA THR A 61 -3.79 -9.82 -0.48
C THR A 61 -5.21 -9.35 -0.19
N ALA A 62 -6.21 -10.22 -0.34
CA ALA A 62 -7.59 -9.90 0.04
C ALA A 62 -7.71 -9.58 1.54
N ARG A 63 -7.09 -10.40 2.41
CA ARG A 63 -7.08 -10.21 3.85
C ARG A 63 -6.42 -8.89 4.27
N LEU A 64 -5.30 -8.55 3.63
CA LEU A 64 -4.60 -7.29 3.86
C LEU A 64 -5.48 -6.09 3.47
N CYS A 65 -6.10 -6.11 2.28
CA CYS A 65 -7.00 -5.05 1.86
C CYS A 65 -8.20 -4.88 2.80
N GLU A 66 -8.84 -5.98 3.20
CA GLU A 66 -9.99 -5.96 4.12
C GLU A 66 -9.61 -5.30 5.45
N ARG A 67 -8.54 -5.77 6.08
CA ARG A 67 -8.10 -5.23 7.38
C ARG A 67 -7.61 -3.79 7.26
N PHE A 68 -6.87 -3.45 6.20
CA PHE A 68 -6.42 -2.10 5.96
C PHE A 68 -7.60 -1.13 5.88
N ASP A 69 -8.60 -1.43 5.05
CA ASP A 69 -9.77 -0.56 4.85
C ASP A 69 -10.63 -0.41 6.12
N ALA A 70 -10.65 -1.43 6.98
CA ALA A 70 -11.37 -1.41 8.25
C ALA A 70 -10.65 -0.60 9.34
N GLU A 71 -9.31 -0.72 9.42
CA GLU A 71 -8.52 -0.20 10.54
C GLU A 71 -7.89 1.17 10.24
N ILE A 72 -7.60 1.50 8.98
CA ILE A 72 -6.87 2.74 8.59
C ILE A 72 -7.56 4.02 9.09
N GLY A 73 -8.90 4.01 9.16
CA GLY A 73 -9.69 5.14 9.66
C GLY A 73 -9.44 5.48 11.14
N LEU A 74 -8.92 4.54 11.94
CA LEU A 74 -8.62 4.73 13.37
C LEU A 74 -7.40 5.63 13.59
N HIS A 75 -6.56 5.80 12.58
CA HIS A 75 -5.39 6.68 12.64
C HIS A 75 -5.72 8.14 12.33
N TYR A 76 -6.99 8.44 12.01
CA TYR A 76 -7.46 9.79 11.73
C TYR A 76 -8.40 10.26 12.83
N ASN A 77 -8.42 11.59 13.06
CA ASN A 77 -9.39 12.17 13.98
C ASN A 77 -10.83 11.95 13.48
N TYR A 78 -11.80 12.08 14.39
CA TYR A 78 -13.21 11.83 14.09
C TYR A 78 -13.74 12.66 12.90
N ARG A 79 -13.31 13.91 12.77
CA ARG A 79 -13.79 14.81 11.70
C ARG A 79 -13.32 14.31 10.33
N ASP A 80 -12.04 13.99 10.22
CA ASP A 80 -11.44 13.56 8.95
C ASP A 80 -11.93 12.16 8.58
N ARG A 81 -12.07 11.25 9.56
CA ARG A 81 -12.69 9.93 9.36
C ARG A 81 -14.12 10.04 8.84
N ARG A 82 -14.93 10.94 9.41
CA ARG A 82 -16.32 11.16 9.00
C ARG A 82 -16.42 11.78 7.60
N ASN A 83 -15.47 12.66 7.26
CA ASN A 83 -15.42 13.29 5.95
C ASN A 83 -14.84 12.37 4.86
N GLY A 84 -14.11 11.32 5.25
CA GLY A 84 -13.40 10.44 4.30
C GLY A 84 -12.18 11.11 3.65
N SER A 85 -11.77 12.26 4.16
CA SER A 85 -10.66 13.06 3.65
C SER A 85 -10.00 13.87 4.76
N ILE A 86 -8.71 14.17 4.60
CA ILE A 86 -7.98 15.12 5.43
C ILE A 86 -7.79 16.42 4.66
N THR A 87 -7.90 17.55 5.36
CA THR A 87 -7.50 18.85 4.81
C THR A 87 -5.99 18.98 4.97
N ILE A 88 -5.29 19.24 3.88
CA ILE A 88 -3.87 19.58 3.94
C ILE A 88 -3.64 20.97 3.38
N THR A 89 -2.85 21.75 4.11
CA THR A 89 -2.34 23.05 3.66
C THR A 89 -0.97 22.85 3.03
N ASP A 90 -0.78 23.37 1.82
CA ASP A 90 0.54 23.40 1.18
C ASP A 90 1.42 24.54 1.71
N ASP A 91 2.66 24.60 1.21
CA ASP A 91 3.65 25.62 1.57
C ASP A 91 3.26 27.03 1.11
N GLN A 92 2.32 27.15 0.17
CA GLN A 92 1.76 28.41 -0.33
C GLN A 92 0.50 28.84 0.43
N GLY A 93 0.08 28.08 1.46
CA GLY A 93 -1.10 28.37 2.26
C GLY A 93 -2.42 27.96 1.62
N SER A 94 -2.39 27.32 0.44
CA SER A 94 -3.58 26.77 -0.19
C SER A 94 -4.00 25.48 0.50
N THR A 95 -5.31 25.30 0.71
CA THR A 95 -5.85 24.10 1.34
C THR A 95 -6.47 23.19 0.30
N ARG A 96 -6.21 21.89 0.41
CA ARG A 96 -6.82 20.86 -0.43
C ARG A 96 -7.30 19.69 0.40
N GLN A 97 -8.41 19.08 0.00
CA GLN A 97 -8.86 17.81 0.56
C GLN A 97 -8.11 16.68 -0.13
N VAL A 98 -7.63 15.71 0.65
CA VAL A 98 -7.12 14.44 0.13
C VAL A 98 -7.86 13.28 0.78
N PRO A 99 -8.16 12.20 0.03
CA PRO A 99 -8.78 11.03 0.62
C PRO A 99 -7.90 10.43 1.72
N LEU A 100 -8.51 9.67 2.62
CA LEU A 100 -7.76 8.85 3.57
C LEU A 100 -6.84 7.87 2.83
N MET A 101 -5.82 7.39 3.53
CA MET A 101 -4.83 6.47 2.95
C MET A 101 -5.50 5.19 2.45
N SER A 102 -4.94 4.66 1.36
CA SER A 102 -5.34 3.45 0.65
C SER A 102 -4.16 2.46 0.54
N LEU A 103 -4.46 1.18 0.41
CA LEU A 103 -3.47 0.14 0.09
C LEU A 103 -3.55 -0.24 -1.39
N SER A 104 -2.43 -0.19 -2.09
CA SER A 104 -2.30 -0.67 -3.47
C SER A 104 -1.28 -1.79 -3.53
N ILE A 105 -1.67 -2.94 -4.08
CA ILE A 105 -0.83 -4.13 -4.16
C ILE A 105 -0.67 -4.53 -5.63
N GLY A 106 0.58 -4.60 -6.09
CA GLY A 106 0.92 -5.25 -7.35
C GLY A 106 1.42 -6.67 -7.07
N VAL A 107 0.89 -7.66 -7.78
CA VAL A 107 1.28 -9.07 -7.63
C VAL A 107 1.93 -9.55 -8.92
N LEU A 108 3.09 -10.18 -8.78
CA LEU A 108 3.77 -10.90 -9.84
C LEU A 108 3.93 -12.37 -9.46
N THR A 109 3.88 -13.22 -10.47
CA THR A 109 4.09 -14.67 -10.38
C THR A 109 5.16 -15.10 -11.38
N ASP A 110 5.56 -16.37 -11.30
CA ASP A 110 6.44 -17.01 -12.28
C ASP A 110 5.84 -17.02 -13.71
N ASN A 111 4.51 -17.01 -13.83
CA ASN A 111 3.83 -16.89 -15.12
C ASN A 111 4.02 -15.54 -15.82
N ASP A 112 4.49 -14.51 -15.10
CA ASP A 112 4.77 -13.18 -15.65
C ASP A 112 6.20 -13.05 -16.19
N GLY A 113 6.99 -14.13 -16.07
CA GLY A 113 8.34 -14.24 -16.57
C GLY A 113 8.43 -14.69 -18.05
N PRO A 114 9.62 -15.09 -18.51
CA PRO A 114 10.86 -15.18 -17.74
C PRO A 114 11.39 -13.80 -17.32
N PHE A 115 12.07 -13.75 -16.17
CA PHE A 115 12.85 -12.59 -15.73
C PHE A 115 14.34 -12.95 -15.89
N TYR A 116 15.08 -12.19 -16.68
CA TYR A 116 16.46 -12.49 -17.02
C TYR A 116 17.46 -11.99 -15.97
N ASP A 117 17.09 -10.95 -15.21
CA ASP A 117 17.86 -10.48 -14.07
C ASP A 117 16.99 -9.80 -12.99
N ILE A 118 17.62 -9.49 -11.85
CA ILE A 118 16.95 -8.84 -10.70
C ILE A 118 16.44 -7.43 -11.00
N ARG A 119 17.08 -6.71 -11.94
CA ARG A 119 16.67 -5.34 -12.31
C ARG A 119 15.36 -5.42 -13.06
N GLU A 120 15.25 -6.33 -14.03
CA GLU A 120 14.01 -6.55 -14.78
C GLU A 120 12.86 -6.94 -13.86
N LEU A 121 13.08 -7.85 -12.92
CA LEU A 121 12.07 -8.23 -11.92
C LEU A 121 11.65 -7.02 -11.07
N SER A 122 12.61 -6.23 -10.59
CA SER A 122 12.34 -5.07 -9.74
C SER A 122 11.60 -3.96 -10.48
N GLU A 123 11.98 -3.70 -11.73
CA GLU A 123 11.32 -2.74 -12.61
C GLU A 123 9.87 -3.16 -12.88
N THR A 124 9.66 -4.43 -13.21
CA THR A 124 8.32 -4.97 -13.43
C THR A 124 7.47 -4.89 -12.17
N ALA A 125 8.02 -5.25 -11.00
CA ALA A 125 7.29 -5.18 -9.74
C ALA A 125 6.84 -3.76 -9.45
N GLU A 126 7.71 -2.77 -9.69
CA GLU A 126 7.38 -1.35 -9.54
C GLU A 126 6.33 -0.89 -10.55
N GLU A 127 6.39 -1.35 -11.80
CA GLU A 127 5.37 -1.09 -12.82
C GLU A 127 3.99 -1.61 -12.40
N VAL A 128 3.89 -2.88 -11.98
CA VAL A 128 2.61 -3.48 -11.52
C VAL A 128 2.07 -2.73 -10.31
N ARG A 129 2.93 -2.39 -9.34
CA ARG A 129 2.55 -1.59 -8.17
C ARG A 129 2.03 -0.22 -8.57
N GLN A 130 2.67 0.43 -9.54
CA GLN A 130 2.28 1.74 -10.03
C GLN A 130 0.96 1.70 -10.83
N ARG A 131 0.70 0.62 -11.56
CA ARG A 131 -0.62 0.38 -12.18
C ARG A 131 -1.72 0.20 -11.14
N ALA A 132 -1.48 -0.61 -10.10
CA ALA A 132 -2.43 -0.78 -9.01
C ALA A 132 -2.82 0.57 -8.36
N LEU A 133 -1.84 1.47 -8.18
CA LEU A 133 -2.08 2.81 -7.67
C LEU A 133 -2.91 3.69 -8.62
N THR A 134 -2.67 3.59 -9.93
CA THR A 134 -3.41 4.36 -10.94
C THR A 134 -4.85 3.85 -11.05
N GLU A 135 -5.05 2.54 -11.16
CA GLU A 135 -6.36 1.89 -11.22
C GLU A 135 -7.19 2.18 -9.96
N ALA A 136 -6.57 2.14 -8.77
CA ALA A 136 -7.25 2.48 -7.52
C ALA A 136 -7.84 3.90 -7.55
N ARG A 137 -7.09 4.86 -8.10
CA ARG A 137 -7.50 6.27 -8.20
C ARG A 137 -8.62 6.46 -9.21
N GLU A 138 -8.55 5.78 -10.35
CA GLU A 138 -9.56 5.83 -11.40
C GLU A 138 -10.89 5.21 -10.95
N LEU A 139 -10.82 4.10 -10.22
CA LEU A 139 -11.99 3.38 -9.71
C LEU A 139 -12.57 3.98 -8.41
N GLY A 140 -11.88 4.95 -7.80
CA GLY A 140 -12.26 5.51 -6.51
C GLY A 140 -12.29 4.47 -5.37
N LYS A 141 -11.52 3.39 -5.50
CA LYS A 141 -11.47 2.31 -4.51
C LYS A 141 -10.61 2.70 -3.31
N LYS A 142 -10.97 2.18 -2.13
CA LYS A 142 -10.14 2.31 -0.93
C LYS A 142 -8.87 1.47 -1.06
N SER A 143 -8.93 0.16 -1.14
CA SER A 143 -7.77 -0.68 -1.45
C SER A 143 -7.94 -1.41 -2.79
N HIS A 144 -6.84 -1.67 -3.49
CA HIS A 144 -6.87 -2.28 -4.84
C HIS A 144 -5.67 -3.18 -5.09
N VAL A 145 -5.93 -4.28 -5.81
CA VAL A 145 -4.94 -5.29 -6.18
C VAL A 145 -4.93 -5.42 -7.70
N THR A 146 -3.74 -5.41 -8.29
CA THR A 146 -3.52 -5.66 -9.72
C THR A 146 -2.56 -6.85 -9.87
N LEU A 147 -2.89 -7.76 -10.79
CA LEU A 147 -2.12 -8.97 -11.07
C LEU A 147 -1.32 -8.83 -12.36
N GLY A 148 -0.13 -9.41 -12.37
CA GLY A 148 0.64 -9.80 -13.56
C GLY A 148 1.21 -8.66 -14.40
N ARG A 149 1.81 -8.99 -15.55
CA ARG A 149 2.14 -8.02 -16.61
C ARG A 149 0.92 -7.76 -17.52
N LEU A 150 0.96 -6.68 -18.30
CA LEU A 150 -0.02 -6.39 -19.37
C LEU A 150 0.20 -7.31 -20.58
#